data_AF-A0A7L3NNE3-F1
#
_entry.id   AF-A0A7L3NNE3-F1
#
_cell.length_a   1.000
_cell.length_b   1.000
_cell.length_c   1.000
_cell.angle_alpha   90.00
_cell.angle_beta   90.00
_cell.angle_gamma   90.00
#
_symmetry.space_group_name_H-M   'P 1'
#
loop_
_entity.id
_entity.type
_entity.pdbx_description
1 polymer ?
#
loop_
_entity_poly.entity_id
_entity_poly.type
_entity_poly.pdbx_seq_one_letter_code
_entity_poly.pdbx_strand_id
1 'polypeptide(L)'
;YDIDLRIPVYSAYLYQPGDDKRPNTWMVEPQLVGSNYPKTMEKEWTLLNRFKVSFEQLSESQALLQDYKNLTGLNRGHLNPNGHHGDPFSRKATFTLTNIVPQDAKLNGGAWNNYEQQTMMRRTQGCNNTYVVVGAVPGKSYIGNGRVNKPSYLWSSACCELGTKNTKAWGVIAENNRDEVELLTLGELEETLSLLYGRESVSLFHSACPRE
;
A
#
# COMPACT_ATOMS: atom_id res chain seq x y z
N TYR A 1 -1.96 9.64 -3.96
CA TYR A 1 -2.06 9.79 -2.49
C TYR A 1 -3.27 10.67 -2.22
N ASP A 2 -4.08 10.31 -1.24
CA ASP A 2 -5.23 11.12 -0.84
C ASP A 2 -4.79 12.06 0.28
N ILE A 3 -4.72 13.37 -0.01
CA ILE A 3 -4.24 14.38 0.95
C ILE A 3 -5.26 14.60 2.07
N ASP A 4 -6.55 14.49 1.78
CA ASP A 4 -7.62 14.74 2.75
C ASP A 4 -7.69 13.59 3.77
N LEU A 5 -7.57 12.35 3.29
CA LEU A 5 -7.58 11.15 4.11
C LEU A 5 -6.20 10.76 4.65
N ARG A 6 -5.14 11.36 4.11
CA ARG A 6 -3.72 11.14 4.44
C ARG A 6 -3.28 9.67 4.34
N ILE A 7 -3.81 8.95 3.36
CA ILE A 7 -3.47 7.55 3.05
C ILE A 7 -3.19 7.38 1.55
N PRO A 8 -2.40 6.36 1.14
CA PRO A 8 -2.34 5.96 -0.25
C PRO A 8 -3.73 5.56 -0.77
N VAL A 9 -4.04 5.96 -2.01
CA VAL A 9 -5.22 5.45 -2.73
C VAL A 9 -4.96 4.02 -3.18
N TYR A 10 -3.82 3.84 -3.87
CA TYR A 10 -3.28 2.55 -4.27
C TYR A 10 -1.76 2.68 -4.47
N SER A 11 -1.09 1.53 -4.60
CA SER A 11 0.27 1.40 -5.11
C SER A 11 0.28 0.36 -6.22
N ALA A 12 1.20 0.52 -7.18
CA ALA A 12 1.42 -0.44 -8.25
C ALA A 12 2.92 -0.69 -8.39
N TYR A 13 3.31 -1.95 -8.49
CA TYR A 13 4.73 -2.35 -8.53
C TYR A 13 4.92 -3.72 -9.19
N LEU A 14 6.17 -4.01 -9.55
CA LEU A 14 6.60 -5.34 -9.98
C LEU A 14 7.01 -6.16 -8.75
N TYR A 15 6.50 -7.37 -8.60
CA TYR A 15 6.89 -8.29 -7.54
C TYR A 15 8.29 -8.87 -7.82
N GLN A 16 9.26 -8.47 -7.00
CA GLN A 16 10.67 -8.83 -7.15
C GLN A 16 11.26 -9.15 -5.76
N PRO A 17 10.84 -10.22 -5.07
CA PRO A 17 11.25 -10.50 -3.70
C PRO A 17 12.76 -10.77 -3.61
N GLY A 18 13.33 -10.56 -2.42
CA GLY A 18 14.72 -10.88 -2.13
C GLY A 18 15.06 -10.73 -0.65
N ASP A 19 16.30 -11.13 -0.30
CA ASP A 19 16.73 -11.34 1.08
C ASP A 19 17.39 -10.12 1.75
N ASP A 20 17.24 -8.94 1.14
CA ASP A 20 17.90 -7.73 1.63
C ASP A 20 17.37 -7.24 2.97
N LYS A 21 18.17 -6.44 3.67
CA LYS A 21 17.83 -5.98 5.02
C LYS A 21 16.60 -5.07 5.01
N ARG A 22 15.69 -5.29 5.96
CA ARG A 22 14.55 -4.40 6.21
C ARG A 22 15.05 -3.02 6.70
N PRO A 23 14.65 -1.91 6.06
CA PRO A 23 14.91 -0.55 6.55
C PRO A 23 14.29 -0.29 7.93
N ASN A 24 14.84 0.68 8.65
CA ASN A 24 14.33 1.13 9.95
C ASN A 24 14.03 2.64 9.99
N THR A 25 14.16 3.32 8.85
CA THR A 25 14.01 4.76 8.72
C THR A 25 12.72 5.06 7.98
N TRP A 26 11.84 5.82 8.61
CA TRP A 26 10.62 6.34 8.02
C TRP A 26 10.86 7.68 7.34
N MET A 27 10.17 7.91 6.23
CA MET A 27 10.32 9.09 5.38
C MET A 27 8.96 9.65 4.98
N VAL A 28 8.99 10.85 4.42
CA VAL A 28 7.87 11.64 3.91
C VAL A 28 8.19 12.11 2.49
N GLU A 29 7.17 12.51 1.74
CA GLU A 29 7.30 12.97 0.36
C GLU A 29 7.35 14.50 0.28
N PRO A 30 8.51 15.11 -0.05
CA PRO A 30 8.62 16.57 -0.09
C PRO A 30 7.74 17.21 -1.16
N GLN A 31 7.51 16.50 -2.28
CA GLN A 31 6.68 16.97 -3.38
C GLN A 31 5.20 17.17 -3.03
N LEU A 32 4.73 16.60 -1.91
CA LEU A 32 3.37 16.88 -1.40
C LEU A 32 3.26 18.26 -0.74
N VAL A 33 4.38 18.81 -0.25
CA VAL A 33 4.43 20.19 0.27
C VAL A 33 4.49 21.17 -0.90
N GLY A 34 5.23 20.82 -1.97
CA GLY A 34 5.33 21.63 -3.18
C GLY A 34 6.36 21.10 -4.17
N SER A 35 6.15 21.41 -5.46
CA SER A 35 6.98 20.88 -6.55
C SER A 35 8.45 21.35 -6.52
N ASN A 36 8.74 22.44 -5.83
CA ASN A 36 10.09 23.02 -5.71
C ASN A 36 10.97 22.30 -4.66
N TYR A 37 10.43 21.37 -3.88
CA TYR A 37 11.20 20.59 -2.89
C TYR A 37 11.95 19.41 -3.57
N PRO A 38 12.79 18.64 -2.85
CA PRO A 38 13.47 17.50 -3.44
C PRO A 38 12.50 16.49 -4.08
N LYS A 39 12.96 15.84 -5.15
CA LYS A 39 12.21 14.77 -5.84
C LYS A 39 12.35 13.41 -5.16
N THR A 40 13.25 13.29 -4.20
CA THR A 40 13.47 12.09 -3.40
C THR A 40 12.72 12.20 -2.08
N MET A 41 12.17 11.10 -1.58
CA MET A 41 11.66 10.99 -0.22
C MET A 41 12.74 11.37 0.81
N GLU A 42 12.32 12.00 1.90
CA GLU A 42 13.22 12.55 2.92
C GLU A 42 12.73 12.24 4.33
N LYS A 43 13.64 12.33 5.31
CA LYS A 43 13.23 12.31 6.72
C LYS A 43 12.47 13.60 7.04
N GLU A 44 11.45 13.53 7.90
CA GLU A 44 10.75 14.72 8.41
C GLU A 44 11.74 15.75 8.97
N TRP A 45 12.72 15.29 9.75
CA TRP A 45 13.77 16.15 10.30
C TRP A 45 14.54 16.93 9.22
N THR A 46 14.83 16.29 8.08
CA THR A 46 15.53 16.94 6.96
C THR A 46 14.70 18.09 6.41
N LEU A 47 13.39 17.89 6.22
CA LEU A 47 12.50 18.93 5.70
C LEU A 47 12.36 20.11 6.66
N LEU A 48 12.17 19.83 7.95
CA LEU A 48 12.04 20.86 8.98
C LEU A 48 13.33 21.68 9.14
N ASN A 49 14.50 21.02 9.17
CA ASN A 49 15.75 21.68 9.57
C ASN A 49 16.58 22.19 8.40
N ARG A 50 16.61 21.49 7.27
CA ARG A 50 17.44 21.85 6.11
C ARG A 50 16.64 22.63 5.06
N PHE A 51 15.44 22.14 4.73
CA PHE A 51 14.58 22.79 3.73
C PHE A 51 13.65 23.85 4.33
N LYS A 52 13.66 24.02 5.66
CA LYS A 52 12.88 25.03 6.39
C LYS A 52 11.38 24.96 6.09
N VAL A 53 10.88 23.77 5.79
CA VAL A 53 9.44 23.51 5.71
C VAL A 53 8.87 23.68 7.11
N SER A 54 7.78 24.44 7.26
CA SER A 54 7.14 24.56 8.58
C SER A 54 6.48 23.24 8.95
N PHE A 55 6.34 22.98 10.26
CA PHE A 55 5.62 21.79 10.72
C PHE A 55 4.17 21.79 10.22
N GLU A 56 3.52 22.95 10.19
CA GLU A 56 2.16 23.14 9.69
C GLU A 56 2.04 22.72 8.21
N GLN A 57 2.90 23.25 7.33
CA GLN A 57 2.92 22.88 5.92
C GLN A 57 3.10 21.38 5.71
N LEU A 58 4.03 20.78 6.47
CA LEU A 58 4.28 19.34 6.38
C LEU A 58 3.07 18.53 6.85
N SER A 59 2.47 18.94 7.97
CA SER A 59 1.29 18.32 8.59
C SER A 59 0.02 18.47 7.74
N GLU A 60 -0.15 19.57 7.02
CA GLU A 60 -1.28 19.75 6.12
C GLU A 60 -1.17 18.86 4.89
N SER A 61 0.04 18.72 4.34
CA SER A 61 0.31 18.01 3.08
C SER A 61 0.20 16.47 3.16
N GLN A 62 0.48 15.88 4.32
CA GLN A 62 0.59 14.43 4.47
C GLN A 62 0.51 13.94 5.92
N ALA A 63 0.45 12.62 6.09
CA ALA A 63 0.62 11.96 7.38
C ALA A 63 2.08 12.07 7.87
N LEU A 64 2.24 12.27 9.19
CA LEU A 64 3.54 12.31 9.86
C LEU A 64 3.68 11.15 10.85
N LEU A 65 4.91 10.87 11.27
CA LEU A 65 5.21 9.83 12.24
C LEU A 65 4.45 10.00 13.54
N GLN A 66 4.19 11.25 13.95
CA GLN A 66 3.40 11.52 15.14
C GLN A 66 1.97 11.01 15.05
N ASP A 67 1.39 11.00 13.84
CA ASP A 67 0.01 10.55 13.62
C ASP A 67 -0.12 9.05 13.90
N TYR A 68 0.99 8.31 13.75
CA TYR A 68 1.13 6.88 14.02
C TYR A 68 1.86 6.55 15.34
N LYS A 69 1.91 7.49 16.30
CA LYS A 69 2.41 7.20 17.66
C LYS A 69 1.30 6.61 18.54
N ASN A 70 1.70 5.78 19.51
CA ASN A 70 0.80 5.23 20.54
C ASN A 70 -0.44 4.48 19.99
N LEU A 71 -0.28 3.81 18.85
CA LEU A 71 -1.33 2.98 18.27
C LEU A 71 -1.69 1.84 19.23
N THR A 72 -2.99 1.63 19.46
CA THR A 72 -3.51 0.50 20.23
C THR A 72 -4.25 -0.43 19.27
N GLY A 73 -3.80 -1.68 19.17
CA GLY A 73 -4.41 -2.67 18.26
C GLY A 73 -4.20 -2.40 16.77
N LEU A 74 -3.38 -1.40 16.40
CA LEU A 74 -3.08 -1.04 15.01
C LEU A 74 -1.57 -1.02 14.75
N ASN A 75 -1.19 -1.36 13.53
CA ASN A 75 0.16 -1.25 13.01
C ASN A 75 0.24 -0.22 11.86
N ARG A 76 1.47 0.17 11.53
CA ARG A 76 1.80 0.88 10.28
C ARG A 76 1.82 -0.15 9.14
N GLY A 77 0.63 -0.40 8.57
CA GLY A 77 0.44 -1.37 7.49
C GLY A 77 0.98 -0.82 6.18
N HIS A 78 1.82 -1.60 5.49
CA HIS A 78 2.32 -1.22 4.18
C HIS A 78 1.31 -1.63 3.13
N LEU A 79 1.01 -0.77 2.15
CA LEU A 79 0.34 -1.23 0.94
C LEU A 79 1.34 -1.90 0.01
N ASN A 80 2.40 -1.20 -0.37
CA ASN A 80 3.53 -1.79 -1.07
C ASN A 80 4.48 -2.48 -0.06
N PRO A 81 4.51 -3.81 0.02
CA PRO A 81 5.19 -4.51 1.10
C PRO A 81 6.69 -4.56 0.88
N ASN A 82 7.46 -4.35 1.96
CA ASN A 82 8.92 -4.40 1.91
C ASN A 82 9.45 -5.73 1.34
N GLY A 83 8.84 -6.86 1.70
CA GLY A 83 9.27 -8.20 1.28
C GLY A 83 9.09 -8.50 -0.21
N HIS A 84 8.35 -7.67 -0.94
CA HIS A 84 8.16 -7.82 -2.39
C HIS A 84 9.26 -7.17 -3.23
N HIS A 85 10.27 -6.59 -2.57
CA HIS A 85 11.40 -5.90 -3.20
C HIS A 85 12.72 -6.48 -2.74
N GLY A 86 13.56 -6.82 -3.71
CA GLY A 86 14.83 -7.48 -3.48
C GLY A 86 15.99 -6.52 -3.39
N ASP A 87 15.91 -5.33 -3.99
CA ASP A 87 16.98 -4.35 -3.91
C ASP A 87 16.81 -3.36 -2.73
N PRO A 88 17.91 -2.82 -2.17
CA PRO A 88 17.84 -1.96 -0.99
C PRO A 88 17.09 -0.64 -1.23
N PHE A 89 17.09 -0.11 -2.47
CA PHE A 89 16.49 1.18 -2.77
C PHE A 89 14.97 1.08 -2.86
N SER A 90 14.45 0.06 -3.54
CA SER A 90 13.01 -0.22 -3.60
C SER A 90 12.47 -0.60 -2.23
N ARG A 91 13.21 -1.40 -1.46
CA ARG A 91 12.88 -1.68 -0.05
C ARG A 91 12.78 -0.41 0.77
N LYS A 92 13.75 0.50 0.64
CA LYS A 92 13.74 1.79 1.32
C LYS A 92 12.54 2.65 0.89
N ALA A 93 12.13 2.61 -0.38
CA ALA A 93 10.98 3.34 -0.89
C ALA A 93 9.66 2.93 -0.21
N THR A 94 9.53 1.67 0.22
CA THR A 94 8.32 1.22 0.93
C THR A 94 8.12 1.85 2.33
N PHE A 95 9.14 2.51 2.90
CA PHE A 95 9.11 3.13 4.23
C PHE A 95 8.75 4.62 4.21
N THR A 96 8.10 5.08 3.15
CA THR A 96 7.45 6.40 3.12
C THR A 96 6.05 6.32 3.74
N LEU A 97 5.64 7.31 4.51
CA LEU A 97 4.29 7.34 5.12
C LEU A 97 3.17 7.45 4.08
N THR A 98 3.48 7.88 2.85
CA THR A 98 2.53 7.85 1.73
C THR A 98 2.22 6.45 1.22
N ASN A 99 2.92 5.42 1.72
CA ASN A 99 2.67 4.00 1.47
C ASN A 99 1.99 3.30 2.67
N ILE A 100 1.69 4.02 3.74
CA ILE A 100 1.24 3.44 5.01
C ILE A 100 -0.24 3.74 5.28
N VAL A 101 -0.93 2.73 5.78
CA VAL A 101 -2.29 2.85 6.33
C VAL A 101 -2.33 2.36 7.79
N PRO A 102 -3.26 2.86 8.62
CA PRO A 102 -3.57 2.24 9.89
C PRO A 102 -4.23 0.86 9.65
N GLN A 103 -3.51 -0.21 9.96
CA GLN A 103 -3.98 -1.58 9.72
C GLN A 103 -4.20 -2.31 11.05
N ASP A 104 -5.26 -3.11 11.16
CA ASP A 104 -5.47 -3.98 12.33
C ASP A 104 -4.23 -4.85 12.59
N ALA A 105 -3.76 -4.89 13.84
CA ALA A 105 -2.51 -5.54 14.18
C ALA A 105 -2.55 -7.06 13.98
N LYS A 106 -3.72 -7.70 14.18
CA LYS A 106 -3.87 -9.14 13.94
C LYS A 106 -3.85 -9.41 12.44
N LEU A 107 -4.64 -8.68 11.66
CA LEU A 107 -4.64 -8.80 10.20
C LEU A 107 -3.23 -8.58 9.61
N ASN A 108 -2.57 -7.49 10.00
CA ASN A 108 -1.22 -7.13 9.53
C ASN A 108 -0.16 -8.19 9.88
N GLY A 109 -0.26 -8.84 11.04
CA GLY A 109 0.69 -9.87 11.47
C GLY A 109 0.31 -11.29 11.04
N GLY A 110 -0.97 -11.51 10.75
CA GLY A 110 -1.61 -12.80 10.50
C GLY A 110 -1.92 -12.98 9.01
N ALA A 111 -3.20 -12.97 8.66
CA ALA A 111 -3.70 -13.35 7.35
C ALA A 111 -3.15 -12.48 6.21
N TRP A 112 -3.00 -11.17 6.41
CA TRP A 112 -2.43 -10.28 5.38
C TRP A 112 -0.94 -10.58 5.14
N ASN A 113 -0.17 -10.76 6.21
CA ASN A 113 1.22 -11.17 6.11
C ASN A 113 1.37 -12.58 5.51
N ASN A 114 0.44 -13.50 5.78
CA ASN A 114 0.41 -14.81 5.12
C ASN A 114 0.20 -14.66 3.61
N TYR A 115 -0.73 -13.79 3.19
CA TYR A 115 -0.92 -13.48 1.78
C TYR A 115 0.37 -12.95 1.14
N GLU A 116 0.99 -11.93 1.73
CA GLU A 116 2.22 -11.31 1.24
C GLU A 116 3.38 -12.31 1.14
N GLN A 117 3.59 -13.14 2.17
CA GLN A 117 4.78 -14.00 2.24
C GLN A 117 4.59 -15.38 1.59
N GLN A 118 3.39 -15.95 1.65
CA GLN A 118 3.15 -17.33 1.22
C GLN A 118 2.34 -17.40 -0.06
N THR A 119 1.20 -16.70 -0.11
CA THR A 119 0.30 -16.77 -1.27
C THR A 119 0.93 -16.13 -2.49
N MET A 120 1.52 -14.94 -2.37
CA MET A 120 2.22 -14.27 -3.47
C MET A 120 3.36 -15.14 -4.01
N MET A 121 4.20 -15.69 -3.12
CA MET A 121 5.32 -16.56 -3.51
C MET A 121 4.83 -17.79 -4.30
N ARG A 122 3.77 -18.47 -3.84
CA ARG A 122 3.22 -19.65 -4.51
C ARG A 122 2.56 -19.30 -5.84
N ARG A 123 1.73 -18.25 -5.88
CA ARG A 123 0.98 -17.86 -7.08
C ARG A 123 1.87 -17.30 -8.17
N THR A 124 3.00 -16.69 -7.83
CA THR A 124 3.97 -16.16 -8.78
C THR A 124 4.92 -17.23 -9.37
N GLN A 125 4.82 -18.49 -8.95
CA GLN A 125 5.62 -19.55 -9.56
C GLN A 125 5.36 -19.66 -11.07
N GLY A 126 6.45 -19.75 -11.84
CA GLY A 126 6.45 -19.84 -13.30
C GLY A 126 6.22 -18.52 -14.03
N CYS A 127 6.04 -17.40 -13.31
CA CYS A 127 5.85 -16.09 -13.92
C CYS A 127 7.20 -15.49 -14.33
N ASN A 128 7.26 -14.92 -15.53
CA ASN A 128 8.36 -14.04 -15.96
C ASN A 128 8.32 -12.72 -15.20
N ASN A 129 7.12 -12.12 -15.11
CA ASN A 129 6.84 -10.90 -14.36
C ASN A 129 5.54 -11.08 -13.58
N THR A 130 5.41 -10.43 -12.44
CA THR A 130 4.13 -10.30 -11.73
C THR A 130 3.91 -8.86 -11.33
N TYR A 131 2.94 -8.23 -11.97
CA TYR A 131 2.51 -6.87 -11.68
C TYR A 131 1.48 -6.93 -10.57
N VAL A 132 1.61 -6.04 -9.58
CA VAL A 132 0.72 -5.98 -8.43
C VAL A 132 0.12 -4.59 -8.34
N VAL A 133 -1.18 -4.53 -8.09
CA VAL A 133 -1.90 -3.33 -7.67
C VAL A 133 -2.48 -3.63 -6.28
N VAL A 134 -2.29 -2.71 -5.35
CA VAL A 134 -2.74 -2.86 -3.97
C VAL A 134 -3.33 -1.55 -3.49
N GLY A 135 -4.39 -1.62 -2.70
CA GLY A 135 -5.13 -0.44 -2.29
C GLY A 135 -5.86 -0.63 -0.98
N ALA A 136 -6.51 0.45 -0.56
CA ALA A 136 -7.32 0.49 0.63
C ALA A 136 -8.65 1.19 0.32
N VAL A 137 -9.73 0.71 0.93
CA VAL A 137 -11.03 1.38 0.88
C VAL A 137 -11.15 2.26 2.13
N PRO A 138 -11.31 3.59 1.98
CA PRO A 138 -11.48 4.49 3.12
C PRO A 138 -12.58 4.04 4.09
N GLY A 139 -12.28 4.13 5.38
CA GLY A 139 -13.24 3.83 6.44
C GLY A 139 -13.86 5.08 7.06
N LYS A 140 -14.60 4.89 8.15
CA LYS A 140 -15.27 5.98 8.90
C LYS A 140 -14.51 6.46 10.14
N SER A 141 -13.42 5.78 10.49
CA SER A 141 -12.62 6.05 11.70
C SER A 141 -11.25 6.61 11.35
N TYR A 142 -10.62 7.29 12.30
CA TYR A 142 -9.35 8.00 12.08
C TYR A 142 -8.40 7.79 13.28
N ILE A 143 -7.11 7.92 13.02
CA ILE A 143 -6.06 8.01 14.06
C ILE A 143 -5.45 9.43 14.07
N GLY A 144 -4.50 9.68 14.97
CA GLY A 144 -3.74 10.93 14.97
C GLY A 144 -4.62 12.18 15.14
N ASN A 145 -5.60 12.12 16.06
CA ASN A 145 -6.58 13.18 16.30
C ASN A 145 -7.41 13.55 15.05
N GLY A 146 -7.87 12.54 14.30
CA GLY A 146 -8.74 12.76 13.14
C GLY A 146 -7.98 13.02 11.83
N ARG A 147 -6.64 12.97 11.84
CA ARG A 147 -5.83 13.37 10.69
C ARG A 147 -5.72 12.28 9.62
N VAL A 148 -5.57 11.03 10.03
CA VAL A 148 -5.28 9.90 9.11
C VAL A 148 -6.44 8.92 9.15
N ASN A 149 -7.03 8.66 7.99
CA ASN A 149 -8.12 7.71 7.85
C ASN A 149 -7.64 6.29 8.16
N LYS A 150 -8.42 5.55 8.94
CA LYS A 150 -8.29 4.09 9.06
C LYS A 150 -9.20 3.46 7.98
N PRO A 151 -8.63 2.75 6.99
CA PRO A 151 -9.42 2.05 5.98
C PRO A 151 -10.38 1.03 6.58
N SER A 152 -11.50 0.77 5.90
CA SER A 152 -12.40 -0.34 6.20
C SER A 152 -11.96 -1.65 5.54
N TYR A 153 -11.30 -1.58 4.38
CA TYR A 153 -10.77 -2.77 3.68
C TYR A 153 -9.36 -2.52 3.17
N LEU A 154 -8.57 -3.60 3.08
CA LEU A 154 -7.38 -3.67 2.24
C LEU A 154 -7.66 -4.65 1.10
N TRP A 155 -7.08 -4.40 -0.06
CA TRP A 155 -7.19 -5.28 -1.21
C TRP A 155 -5.89 -5.30 -2.02
N SER A 156 -5.65 -6.41 -2.70
CA SER A 156 -4.52 -6.55 -3.61
C SER A 156 -4.93 -7.40 -4.80
N SER A 157 -4.38 -7.09 -5.95
CA SER A 157 -4.56 -7.88 -7.16
C SER A 157 -3.23 -8.01 -7.87
N ALA A 158 -3.03 -9.13 -8.54
CA ALA A 158 -1.83 -9.36 -9.30
C ALA A 158 -2.14 -9.94 -10.67
N CYS A 159 -1.32 -9.58 -11.64
CA CYS A 159 -1.30 -10.16 -12.97
C CYS A 159 0.09 -10.69 -13.26
N CYS A 160 0.17 -12.00 -13.44
CA CYS A 160 1.39 -12.74 -13.73
C CYS A 160 1.48 -13.05 -15.22
N GLU A 161 2.62 -12.73 -15.82
CA GLU A 161 2.96 -13.11 -17.19
C GLU A 161 3.71 -14.45 -17.18
N LEU A 162 3.18 -15.47 -17.85
CA LEU A 162 3.81 -16.79 -18.02
C LEU A 162 4.62 -16.89 -19.33
N GLY A 163 4.42 -15.93 -20.25
CA GLY A 163 5.00 -15.91 -21.60
C GLY A 163 4.36 -14.79 -22.44
N THR A 164 4.65 -14.73 -23.75
CA THR A 164 4.25 -13.60 -24.62
C THR A 164 2.73 -13.39 -24.80
N LYS A 165 1.90 -14.39 -24.48
CA LYS A 165 0.42 -14.30 -24.60
C LYS A 165 -0.36 -14.98 -23.48
N ASN A 166 0.32 -15.52 -22.46
CA ASN A 166 -0.32 -16.27 -21.39
C ASN A 166 -0.13 -15.54 -20.08
N THR A 167 -1.24 -15.21 -19.43
CA THR A 167 -1.29 -14.52 -18.15
C THR A 167 -2.21 -15.28 -17.20
N LYS A 168 -1.98 -15.11 -15.90
CA LYS A 168 -2.93 -15.47 -14.84
C LYS A 168 -3.09 -14.29 -13.92
N ALA A 169 -4.28 -14.09 -13.37
CA ALA A 169 -4.54 -13.02 -12.43
C ALA A 169 -5.31 -13.53 -11.21
N TRP A 170 -5.28 -12.76 -10.14
CA TRP A 170 -6.07 -13.00 -8.94
C TRP A 170 -6.29 -11.70 -8.16
N GLY A 171 -7.29 -11.71 -7.30
CA GLY A 171 -7.58 -10.66 -6.34
C GLY A 171 -7.61 -11.21 -4.92
N VAL A 172 -7.39 -10.34 -3.94
CA VAL A 172 -7.68 -10.59 -2.52
C VAL A 172 -8.26 -9.35 -1.88
N ILE A 173 -9.10 -9.55 -0.86
CA ILE A 173 -9.66 -8.48 -0.04
C ILE A 173 -9.75 -8.91 1.43
N ALA A 174 -9.64 -7.95 2.34
CA ALA A 174 -9.76 -8.17 3.79
C ALA A 174 -10.46 -6.98 4.47
N GLU A 175 -11.43 -7.26 5.34
CA GLU A 175 -11.95 -6.26 6.29
C GLU A 175 -10.86 -5.87 7.30
N ASN A 176 -10.58 -4.58 7.47
CA ASN A 176 -9.50 -4.05 8.33
C ASN A 176 -9.82 -4.08 9.84
N ASN A 177 -10.53 -5.11 10.26
CA ASN A 177 -10.91 -5.46 11.63
C ASN A 177 -11.07 -6.99 11.81
N ARG A 178 -10.80 -7.79 10.78
CA ARG A 178 -10.85 -9.25 10.80
C ARG A 178 -9.53 -9.80 10.30
N ASP A 179 -9.03 -10.83 10.96
CA ASP A 179 -7.79 -11.51 10.56
C ASP A 179 -8.10 -12.59 9.51
N GLU A 180 -8.64 -12.16 8.38
CA GLU A 180 -9.12 -13.02 7.30
C GLU A 180 -8.87 -12.35 5.96
N VAL A 181 -8.35 -13.12 5.01
CA VAL A 181 -8.14 -12.69 3.62
C VAL A 181 -8.97 -13.58 2.72
N GLU A 182 -9.88 -12.96 1.98
CA GLU A 182 -10.66 -13.61 0.94
C GLU A 182 -9.87 -13.60 -0.36
N LEU A 183 -9.87 -14.74 -1.05
CA LEU A 183 -9.21 -14.93 -2.33
C LEU A 183 -10.26 -14.96 -3.44
N LEU A 184 -10.08 -14.09 -4.42
CA LEU A 184 -11.03 -13.83 -5.50
C LEU A 184 -10.37 -13.98 -6.87
N THR A 185 -11.18 -14.10 -7.90
CA THR A 185 -10.75 -13.78 -9.27
C THR A 185 -10.50 -12.27 -9.41
N LEU A 186 -9.85 -11.85 -10.50
CA LEU A 186 -9.70 -10.42 -10.76
C LEU A 186 -11.07 -9.74 -10.99
N GLY A 187 -12.00 -10.41 -11.67
CA GLY A 187 -13.33 -9.87 -11.94
C GLY A 187 -14.16 -9.68 -10.67
N GLU A 188 -14.19 -10.69 -9.79
CA GLU A 188 -14.89 -10.62 -8.50
C GLU A 188 -14.38 -9.48 -7.63
N LEU A 189 -13.06 -9.25 -7.60
CA LEU A 189 -12.49 -8.13 -6.90
C LEU A 189 -12.89 -6.79 -7.53
N GLU A 190 -12.82 -6.66 -8.86
CA GLU A 190 -13.22 -5.43 -9.58
C GLU A 190 -14.70 -5.08 -9.33
N GLU A 191 -15.59 -6.08 -9.32
CA GLU A 191 -17.01 -5.91 -8.97
C GLU A 191 -17.18 -5.46 -7.52
N THR A 192 -16.50 -6.13 -6.58
CA THR A 192 -16.53 -5.79 -5.15
C THR A 192 -16.05 -4.37 -4.91
N LEU A 193 -14.96 -3.95 -5.55
CA LEU A 193 -14.42 -2.60 -5.44
C LEU A 193 -15.35 -1.55 -6.07
N SER A 194 -16.04 -1.88 -7.15
CA SER A 194 -17.03 -0.98 -7.76
C SER A 194 -18.15 -0.65 -6.77
N LEU A 195 -18.64 -1.64 -6.04
CA LEU A 195 -19.62 -1.45 -4.96
C LEU A 195 -19.04 -0.63 -3.80
N LEU A 196 -17.85 -1.00 -3.32
CA LEU A 196 -17.22 -0.35 -2.16
C LEU A 196 -16.85 1.11 -2.40
N TYR A 197 -16.43 1.47 -3.62
CA TYR A 197 -16.12 2.85 -3.99
C TYR A 197 -17.33 3.63 -4.53
N GLY A 198 -18.49 2.99 -4.70
CA GLY A 198 -19.68 3.62 -5.30
C GLY A 198 -19.43 4.08 -6.74
N ARG A 199 -18.70 3.28 -7.52
CA ARG A 199 -18.33 3.56 -8.92
C ARG A 199 -19.12 2.63 -9.86
N GLU A 200 -19.35 3.11 -11.08
CA GLU A 200 -20.00 2.31 -12.12
C GLU A 200 -19.16 1.08 -12.48
N SER A 201 -17.84 1.25 -12.60
CA SER A 201 -16.89 0.17 -12.80
C SER A 201 -15.49 0.52 -12.28
N VAL A 202 -14.74 -0.51 -11.92
CA VAL A 202 -13.32 -0.47 -11.56
C VAL A 202 -12.58 -1.44 -12.48
N SER A 203 -11.46 -0.99 -13.04
CA SER A 203 -10.56 -1.83 -13.84
C SER A 203 -9.14 -1.65 -13.33
N LEU A 204 -8.54 -2.72 -12.81
CA LEU A 204 -7.22 -2.70 -12.17
C LEU A 204 -6.09 -2.98 -13.15
N PHE A 205 -6.35 -3.80 -14.18
CA PHE A 205 -5.36 -4.21 -15.17
C PHE A 205 -5.91 -4.12 -16.61
N HIS A 206 -5.01 -4.14 -17.59
CA HIS A 206 -5.40 -4.30 -19.00
C HIS A 206 -6.20 -5.60 -19.22
N SER A 207 -7.00 -5.67 -20.29
CA SER A 207 -7.83 -6.84 -20.63
C SER A 207 -7.03 -8.12 -20.90
N ALA A 208 -5.72 -8.00 -21.06
CA ALA A 208 -4.81 -9.14 -21.18
C ALA A 208 -4.69 -9.95 -19.88
N CYS A 209 -5.07 -9.39 -18.72
CA CYS A 209 -5.15 -10.12 -17.45
C CYS A 209 -6.55 -10.72 -17.30
N PRO A 210 -6.70 -12.04 -17.13
CA PRO A 210 -8.02 -12.68 -17.12
C PRO A 210 -8.83 -12.25 -15.89
N ARG A 211 -10.15 -12.13 -16.06
CA ARG A 211 -11.10 -11.82 -14.97
C ARG A 211 -11.72 -13.06 -14.34
N GLU A 212 -11.54 -14.21 -14.98
CA GLU A 212 -12.01 -15.55 -14.58
C GLU A 212 -10.97 -16.29 -13.73
#